data_AF-A0A2A7BE28-F1
#
_entry.id   AF-A0A2A7BE28-F1
#
_cell.length_a   1.000
_cell.length_b   1.000
_cell.length_c   1.000
_cell.angle_alpha   90.00
_cell.angle_beta   90.00
_cell.angle_gamma   90.00
#
_symmetry.space_group_name_H-M   'P 1'
#
loop_
_entity.id
_entity.type
_entity.pdbx_description
1 polymer ?
#
loop_
_entity_poly.entity_id
_entity_poly.type
_entity_poly.pdbx_seq_one_letter_code
_entity_poly.pdbx_strand_id
1 'polypeptide(L)'
;MKNTFKRSGAALISLVLLLVLAVSAGAASSQNVGVKFWKERSDKESMANSGIDSDRTATLTRQANGTYTLTLPVMQVSKLGVTGYLSGLTIGDVTYDGTLTGDFNKATAVLTIKNLPASVLTGSDVNKSVLVTCNIQMDLQVLGEINTSARMCIWNQK
;
A
#
# COMPACT_ATOMS: atom_id res chain seq x y z
N MET A 1 -32.53 -26.93 43.19
CA MET A 1 -31.29 -26.35 42.61
C MET A 1 -30.70 -27.27 41.53
N LYS A 2 -31.32 -27.41 40.34
CA LYS A 2 -30.76 -28.23 39.24
C LYS A 2 -30.72 -27.51 37.87
N ASN A 3 -31.44 -26.39 37.71
CA ASN A 3 -31.50 -25.63 36.45
C ASN A 3 -30.47 -24.49 36.35
N THR A 4 -29.88 -24.02 37.44
CA THR A 4 -28.91 -22.91 37.41
C THR A 4 -27.57 -23.34 36.83
N PHE A 5 -27.09 -24.55 37.16
CA PHE A 5 -25.82 -25.10 36.64
C PHE A 5 -25.82 -25.34 35.13
N LYS A 6 -26.94 -25.78 34.54
CA LYS A 6 -27.06 -25.97 33.08
C LYS A 6 -27.01 -24.64 32.32
N ARG A 7 -27.56 -23.58 32.92
CA ARG A 7 -27.64 -22.25 32.32
C ARG A 7 -26.30 -21.50 32.39
N SER A 8 -25.55 -21.68 33.47
CA SER A 8 -24.17 -21.19 33.61
C SER A 8 -23.20 -21.93 32.67
N GLY A 9 -23.37 -23.25 32.48
CA GLY A 9 -22.55 -24.03 31.54
C GLY A 9 -22.73 -23.59 30.09
N ALA A 10 -23.95 -23.34 29.65
CA ALA A 10 -24.23 -22.83 28.31
C ALA A 10 -23.66 -21.42 28.08
N ALA A 11 -23.74 -20.55 29.10
CA ALA A 11 -23.15 -19.21 29.03
C ALA A 11 -21.62 -19.25 28.92
N LEU A 12 -20.96 -20.14 29.67
CA LEU A 12 -19.51 -20.33 29.57
C LEU A 12 -19.09 -20.88 28.21
N ILE A 13 -19.80 -21.88 27.68
CA ILE A 13 -19.52 -22.45 26.36
C ILE A 13 -19.75 -21.38 25.27
N SER A 14 -20.83 -20.61 25.35
CA SER A 14 -21.09 -19.51 24.42
C SER A 14 -20.03 -18.42 24.50
N LEU A 15 -19.52 -18.10 25.70
CA LEU A 15 -18.45 -17.12 25.89
C LEU A 15 -17.12 -17.64 25.34
N VAL A 16 -16.82 -18.93 25.55
CA VAL A 16 -15.61 -19.57 24.99
C VAL A 16 -15.66 -19.63 23.47
N LEU A 17 -16.80 -20.01 22.87
CA LEU A 17 -16.96 -19.97 21.42
C LEU A 17 -16.82 -18.54 20.88
N LEU A 18 -17.39 -17.54 21.56
CA LEU A 18 -17.25 -16.14 21.18
C LEU A 18 -15.78 -15.67 21.23
N LEU A 19 -15.02 -16.09 22.24
CA LEU A 19 -13.59 -15.79 22.37
C LEU A 19 -12.77 -16.47 21.27
N VAL A 20 -13.07 -17.72 20.90
CA VAL A 20 -12.41 -18.42 19.80
C VAL A 20 -12.74 -17.79 18.44
N LEU A 21 -13.99 -17.34 18.23
CA LEU A 21 -14.36 -16.56 17.04
C LEU A 21 -13.64 -15.21 17.00
N ALA A 22 -13.50 -14.52 18.14
CA ALA A 22 -12.79 -13.24 18.20
C ALA A 22 -11.29 -13.36 17.90
N VAL A 23 -10.66 -14.49 18.27
CA VAL A 23 -9.23 -14.75 17.98
C VAL A 23 -9.00 -15.18 16.52
N SER A 24 -9.99 -15.77 15.85
CA SER A 24 -9.88 -16.23 14.45
C SER A 24 -10.17 -15.15 13.41
N ALA A 25 -10.70 -13.99 13.82
CA ALA A 25 -10.71 -12.79 13.00
C ALA A 25 -9.27 -12.28 12.88
N GLY A 26 -8.53 -12.80 11.89
CA GLY A 26 -7.14 -12.44 11.62
C GLY A 26 -7.01 -10.92 11.54
N ALA A 27 -6.42 -10.33 12.58
CA ALA A 27 -6.20 -8.90 12.64
C ALA A 27 -5.43 -8.47 11.40
N ALA A 28 -5.97 -7.48 10.68
CA ALA A 28 -5.25 -6.84 9.60
C ALA A 28 -3.97 -6.25 10.19
N SER A 29 -2.82 -6.86 9.88
CA SER A 29 -1.54 -6.41 10.40
C SER A 29 -1.06 -5.26 9.52
N SER A 30 -1.09 -4.05 10.09
CA SER A 30 -0.52 -2.85 9.47
C SER A 30 0.92 -2.69 9.94
N GLN A 31 1.82 -2.44 8.99
CA GLN A 31 3.24 -2.22 9.24
C GLN A 31 3.68 -0.92 8.58
N ASN A 32 4.57 -0.19 9.23
CA ASN A 32 5.19 0.98 8.64
C ASN A 32 6.23 0.50 7.64
N VAL A 33 6.21 1.03 6.43
CA VAL A 33 7.09 0.58 5.36
C VAL A 33 7.85 1.74 4.73
N GLY A 34 9.08 1.45 4.34
CA GLY A 34 9.82 2.28 3.40
C GLY A 34 9.48 1.87 1.98
N VAL A 35 9.28 2.84 1.11
CA VAL A 35 9.05 2.64 -0.33
C VAL A 35 10.10 3.43 -1.09
N LYS A 36 10.76 2.80 -2.08
CA LYS A 36 11.72 3.47 -2.94
C LYS A 36 11.68 2.92 -4.35
N PHE A 37 11.75 3.81 -5.33
CA PHE A 37 11.83 3.49 -6.73
C PHE A 37 13.24 3.74 -7.29
N TRP A 38 13.70 2.79 -8.09
CA TRP A 38 14.96 2.81 -8.82
C TRP A 38 14.68 2.88 -10.32
N LYS A 39 15.61 3.42 -11.09
CA LYS A 39 15.52 3.34 -12.56
C LYS A 39 15.56 1.88 -12.99
N GLU A 40 14.80 1.57 -14.04
CA GLU A 40 14.72 0.22 -14.60
C GLU A 40 16.11 -0.32 -14.97
N ARG A 41 16.92 0.49 -15.67
CA ARG A 41 18.22 0.08 -16.22
C ARG A 41 19.43 0.58 -15.44
N SER A 42 19.25 1.11 -14.22
CA SER A 42 20.37 1.57 -13.40
C SER A 42 20.02 1.63 -11.92
N ASP A 43 21.00 1.47 -11.03
CA ASP A 43 20.82 1.58 -9.57
C ASP A 43 20.76 3.04 -9.07
N LYS A 44 20.26 3.94 -9.90
CA LYS A 44 19.98 5.34 -9.57
C LYS A 44 18.50 5.50 -9.24
N GLU A 45 18.17 6.49 -8.43
CA GLU A 45 16.80 6.79 -8.05
C GLU A 45 15.92 7.16 -9.24
N SER A 46 14.68 6.70 -9.21
CA SER A 46 13.67 6.99 -10.23
C SER A 46 13.02 8.35 -9.98
N MET A 47 12.54 8.99 -11.06
CA MET A 47 11.67 10.16 -10.95
C MET A 47 10.37 9.83 -10.20
N ALA A 48 9.94 8.57 -10.15
CA ALA A 48 8.79 8.18 -9.35
C ALA A 48 8.92 8.56 -7.86
N ASN A 49 10.14 8.67 -7.33
CA ASN A 49 10.36 9.12 -5.95
C ASN A 49 9.95 10.57 -5.72
N SER A 50 9.98 11.44 -6.74
CA SER A 50 9.54 12.84 -6.58
C SER A 50 8.02 12.95 -6.39
N GLY A 51 7.26 11.88 -6.62
CA GLY A 51 5.84 11.82 -6.35
C GLY A 51 5.52 11.23 -4.98
N ILE A 52 6.51 10.79 -4.22
CA ILE A 52 6.34 10.26 -2.86
C ILE A 52 6.67 11.36 -1.87
N ASP A 53 5.83 11.51 -0.85
CA ASP A 53 6.13 12.32 0.30
C ASP A 53 6.96 11.52 1.32
N SER A 54 8.29 11.63 1.21
CA SER A 54 9.23 10.89 2.06
C SER A 54 9.26 11.35 3.51
N ASP A 55 8.71 12.52 3.82
CA ASP A 55 8.64 13.04 5.19
C ASP A 55 7.52 12.35 5.98
N ARG A 56 6.59 11.70 5.27
CA ARG A 56 5.48 10.94 5.84
C ARG A 56 5.69 9.44 5.67
N THR A 57 5.26 8.69 6.69
CA THR A 57 5.40 7.23 6.70
C THR A 57 4.35 6.56 5.83
N ALA A 58 4.79 5.69 4.92
CA ALA A 58 3.92 4.77 4.20
C ALA A 58 3.55 3.57 5.08
N THR A 59 2.38 2.99 4.85
CA THR A 59 1.93 1.81 5.58
C THR A 59 1.50 0.70 4.63
N LEU A 60 1.76 -0.54 5.05
CA LEU A 60 1.34 -1.73 4.32
C LEU A 60 0.49 -2.60 5.25
N THR A 61 -0.76 -2.81 4.86
CA THR A 61 -1.73 -3.56 5.66
C THR A 61 -2.03 -4.90 5.00
N ARG A 62 -1.64 -5.99 5.66
CA ARG A 62 -1.98 -7.34 5.23
C ARG A 62 -3.49 -7.58 5.40
N GLN A 63 -4.14 -7.96 4.32
CA GLN A 63 -5.56 -8.28 4.27
C GLN A 63 -5.80 -9.76 4.61
N ALA A 64 -7.03 -10.10 5.02
CA ALA A 64 -7.41 -11.48 5.35
C ALA A 64 -7.30 -12.45 4.14
N ASN A 65 -7.44 -11.93 2.92
CA ASN A 65 -7.28 -12.69 1.67
C ASN A 65 -5.79 -12.95 1.30
N GLY A 66 -4.84 -12.57 2.14
CA GLY A 66 -3.40 -12.77 1.90
C GLY A 66 -2.74 -11.72 1.00
N THR A 67 -3.49 -10.75 0.49
CA THR A 67 -2.95 -9.60 -0.26
C THR A 67 -2.60 -8.44 0.67
N TYR A 68 -1.97 -7.41 0.13
CA TYR A 68 -1.57 -6.22 0.87
C TYR A 68 -2.25 -4.96 0.32
N THR A 69 -2.53 -4.03 1.22
CA THR A 69 -2.97 -2.67 0.89
C THR A 69 -1.84 -1.71 1.21
N LEU A 70 -1.31 -1.02 0.21
CA LEU A 70 -0.29 0.01 0.37
C LEU A 70 -0.97 1.37 0.50
N THR A 71 -0.64 2.09 1.56
CA THR A 71 -1.01 3.49 1.76
C THR A 71 0.25 4.32 1.63
N LEU A 72 0.37 5.05 0.52
CA LEU A 72 1.55 5.80 0.14
C LEU A 72 1.25 7.30 0.19
N PRO A 73 1.90 8.05 1.10
CA PRO A 73 1.91 9.50 1.05
C PRO A 73 2.50 9.98 -0.28
N VAL A 74 1.76 10.83 -0.98
CA VAL A 74 2.17 11.33 -2.31
C VAL A 74 2.21 12.85 -2.35
N MET A 75 3.02 13.37 -3.26
CA MET A 75 3.13 14.79 -3.56
C MET A 75 3.00 15.02 -5.08
N GLN A 76 2.79 16.28 -5.48
CA GLN A 76 2.74 16.62 -6.89
C GLN A 76 4.11 16.41 -7.55
N VAL A 77 4.12 15.72 -8.68
CA VAL A 77 5.27 15.67 -9.56
C VAL A 77 5.19 16.82 -10.55
N SER A 78 6.31 17.49 -10.82
CA SER A 78 6.39 18.50 -11.88
C SER A 78 7.38 18.07 -12.94
N LYS A 79 6.92 18.00 -14.20
CA LYS A 79 7.76 17.67 -15.35
C LYS A 79 7.44 18.63 -16.49
N LEU A 80 8.48 19.30 -17.01
CA LEU A 80 8.36 20.26 -18.11
C LEU A 80 7.30 21.37 -17.85
N GLY A 81 7.17 21.81 -16.60
CA GLY A 81 6.21 22.86 -16.20
C GLY A 81 4.78 22.37 -15.97
N VAL A 82 4.52 21.05 -16.06
CA VAL A 82 3.21 20.45 -15.85
C VAL A 82 3.21 19.63 -14.57
N THR A 83 2.21 19.86 -13.72
CA THR A 83 1.99 19.09 -12.49
C THR A 83 1.20 17.81 -12.77
N GLY A 84 1.53 16.76 -12.03
CA GLY A 84 0.82 15.48 -12.04
C GLY A 84 0.94 14.78 -10.70
N TYR A 85 0.42 13.56 -10.62
CA TYR A 85 0.49 12.75 -9.41
C TYR A 85 0.52 11.26 -9.72
N LEU A 86 1.05 10.46 -8.80
CA LEU A 86 0.99 9.01 -8.88
C LEU A 86 -0.47 8.57 -8.67
N SER A 87 -1.06 7.92 -9.67
CA SER A 87 -2.44 7.42 -9.64
C SER A 87 -2.52 5.91 -9.39
N GLY A 88 -1.44 5.18 -9.64
CA GLY A 88 -1.41 3.73 -9.48
C GLY A 88 -0.06 3.14 -9.83
N LEU A 89 -0.03 1.81 -9.90
CA LEU A 89 1.15 1.07 -10.35
C LEU A 89 0.76 -0.21 -11.05
N THR A 90 1.53 -0.59 -12.05
CA THR A 90 1.37 -1.86 -12.78
C THR A 90 2.55 -2.76 -12.47
N ILE A 91 2.28 -4.01 -12.08
CA ILE A 91 3.30 -5.03 -11.78
C ILE A 91 3.11 -6.17 -12.78
N GLY A 92 4.12 -6.40 -13.63
CA GLY A 92 3.97 -7.34 -14.75
C GLY A 92 2.83 -6.89 -15.67
N ASP A 93 1.82 -7.74 -15.82
CA ASP A 93 0.64 -7.49 -16.66
C ASP A 93 -0.59 -6.99 -15.88
N VAL A 94 -0.46 -6.80 -14.55
CA VAL A 94 -1.59 -6.41 -13.69
C VAL A 94 -1.45 -4.96 -13.26
N THR A 95 -2.44 -4.14 -13.65
CA THR A 95 -2.56 -2.75 -13.21
C THR A 95 -3.31 -2.68 -11.88
N TYR A 96 -2.71 -1.98 -10.92
CA TYR A 96 -3.28 -1.71 -9.60
C TYR A 96 -3.60 -0.22 -9.50
N ASP A 97 -4.86 0.10 -9.76
CA ASP A 97 -5.37 1.45 -9.60
C ASP A 97 -5.37 1.86 -8.13
N GLY A 98 -4.85 3.06 -7.87
CA GLY A 98 -4.85 3.66 -6.56
C GLY A 98 -6.05 4.58 -6.36
N THR A 99 -6.57 4.61 -5.14
CA THR A 99 -7.52 5.64 -4.71
C THR A 99 -6.75 6.78 -4.09
N LEU A 100 -6.73 7.93 -4.75
CA LEU A 100 -6.15 9.16 -4.22
C LEU A 100 -7.14 9.83 -3.25
N THR A 101 -6.65 10.20 -2.07
CA THR A 101 -7.40 10.94 -1.04
C THR A 101 -6.57 12.09 -0.50
N GLY A 102 -7.19 13.13 0.05
CA GLY A 102 -6.50 14.30 0.61
C GLY A 102 -6.27 15.44 -0.39
N ASP A 103 -5.42 16.40 -0.01
CA ASP A 103 -5.15 17.62 -0.79
C ASP A 103 -3.62 17.83 -0.91
N PHE A 104 -3.14 17.99 -2.15
CA PHE A 104 -1.73 18.25 -2.43
C PHE A 104 -1.25 19.60 -1.89
N ASN A 105 -2.10 20.64 -1.91
CA ASN A 105 -1.73 21.97 -1.41
C ASN A 105 -1.54 21.99 0.12
N LYS A 106 -2.14 21.01 0.81
CA LYS A 106 -2.04 20.84 2.26
C LYS A 106 -1.07 19.73 2.66
N ALA A 107 -0.35 19.14 1.69
CA ALA A 107 0.52 17.99 1.91
C ALA A 107 -0.16 16.82 2.65
N THR A 108 -1.47 16.61 2.42
CA THR A 108 -2.24 15.51 3.03
C THR A 108 -2.59 14.43 2.03
N ALA A 109 -2.16 14.55 0.77
CA ALA A 109 -2.48 13.59 -0.27
C ALA A 109 -1.89 12.21 0.02
N VAL A 110 -2.70 11.17 -0.17
CA VAL A 110 -2.39 9.77 0.09
C VAL A 110 -3.00 8.91 -0.99
N LEU A 111 -2.16 8.06 -1.60
CA LEU A 111 -2.54 7.06 -2.58
C LEU A 111 -2.71 5.71 -1.90
N THR A 112 -3.90 5.13 -2.00
CA THR A 112 -4.21 3.81 -1.45
C THR A 112 -4.35 2.78 -2.56
N ILE A 113 -3.49 1.77 -2.58
CA ILE A 113 -3.46 0.72 -3.60
C ILE A 113 -3.76 -0.61 -2.92
N LYS A 114 -4.80 -1.30 -3.39
CA LYS A 114 -5.30 -2.54 -2.77
C LYS A 114 -4.88 -3.77 -3.56
N ASN A 115 -4.99 -4.93 -2.90
CA ASN A 115 -4.80 -6.24 -3.51
C ASN A 115 -3.39 -6.50 -4.06
N LEU A 116 -2.37 -5.84 -3.52
CA LEU A 116 -0.98 -6.06 -3.92
C LEU A 116 -0.51 -7.46 -3.51
N PRO A 117 0.26 -8.14 -4.37
CA PRO A 117 0.81 -9.45 -4.07
C PRO A 117 1.91 -9.35 -3.00
N ALA A 118 2.15 -10.43 -2.25
CA ALA A 118 3.22 -10.48 -1.26
C ALA A 118 4.63 -10.23 -1.87
N SER A 119 4.78 -10.43 -3.17
CA SER A 119 6.04 -10.17 -3.90
C SER A 119 6.48 -8.71 -3.85
N VAL A 120 5.61 -7.75 -3.50
CA VAL A 120 6.00 -6.35 -3.34
C VAL A 120 6.93 -6.12 -2.14
N LEU A 121 6.93 -7.01 -1.15
CA LEU A 121 7.83 -6.98 0.02
C LEU A 121 9.22 -7.51 -0.35
N THR A 122 9.95 -6.74 -1.13
CA THR A 122 11.26 -7.11 -1.67
C THR A 122 12.44 -6.83 -0.75
N GLY A 123 12.22 -6.05 0.32
CA GLY A 123 13.28 -5.50 1.14
C GLY A 123 13.88 -4.23 0.54
N SER A 124 14.99 -3.76 1.13
CA SER A 124 15.67 -2.53 0.71
C SER A 124 16.72 -2.75 -0.38
N ASP A 125 16.99 -3.99 -0.77
CA ASP A 125 18.00 -4.35 -1.77
C ASP A 125 17.47 -4.10 -3.19
N VAL A 126 18.17 -3.24 -3.94
CA VAL A 126 17.85 -2.91 -5.33
C VAL A 126 17.87 -4.15 -6.24
N ASN A 127 18.67 -5.17 -5.92
CA ASN A 127 18.72 -6.41 -6.73
C ASN A 127 17.49 -7.30 -6.54
N LYS A 128 16.73 -7.08 -5.47
CA LYS A 128 15.48 -7.79 -5.18
C LYS A 128 14.25 -6.99 -5.58
N SER A 129 14.43 -5.77 -6.09
CA SER A 129 13.35 -4.88 -6.48
C SER A 129 12.46 -5.50 -7.56
N VAL A 130 11.16 -5.18 -7.49
CA VAL A 130 10.16 -5.67 -8.46
C VAL A 130 10.03 -4.65 -9.59
N LEU A 131 10.01 -5.12 -10.83
CA LEU A 131 9.73 -4.25 -11.97
C LEU A 131 8.29 -3.75 -11.88
N VAL A 132 8.13 -2.44 -11.89
CA VAL A 132 6.84 -1.78 -11.86
C VAL A 132 6.77 -0.70 -12.92
N THR A 133 5.58 -0.45 -13.42
CA THR A 133 5.29 0.75 -14.19
C THR A 133 4.48 1.67 -13.29
N CYS A 134 5.03 2.83 -12.97
CA CYS A 134 4.32 3.84 -12.19
C CYS A 134 3.41 4.63 -13.12
N ASN A 135 2.12 4.67 -12.75
CA ASN A 135 1.08 5.37 -13.48
C ASN A 135 0.99 6.80 -12.94
N ILE A 136 1.30 7.80 -13.78
CA ILE A 136 1.31 9.21 -13.40
C ILE A 136 0.24 9.94 -14.19
N GLN A 137 -0.75 10.49 -13.51
CA GLN A 137 -1.78 11.30 -14.12
C GLN A 137 -1.35 12.78 -14.14
N MET A 138 -1.23 13.36 -15.33
CA MET A 138 -0.88 14.78 -15.51
C MET A 138 -2.14 15.65 -15.56
N ASP A 139 -2.06 16.88 -15.06
CA ASP A 139 -3.20 17.81 -14.92
C ASP A 139 -3.63 18.44 -16.27
N LEU A 140 -2.71 18.56 -17.23
CA LEU A 140 -3.06 19.02 -18.57
C LEU A 140 -3.66 17.89 -19.40
N GLN A 141 -4.91 18.10 -19.84
CA GLN A 141 -5.69 17.19 -20.70
C GLN A 141 -4.94 16.67 -21.95
N VAL A 142 -3.87 17.36 -22.36
CA VAL A 142 -3.07 17.04 -23.56
C VAL A 142 -2.02 15.95 -23.28
N LEU A 143 -1.56 15.79 -22.04
CA LEU A 143 -0.47 14.83 -21.73
C LEU A 143 -0.98 13.46 -21.27
N GLY A 144 -2.25 13.36 -20.89
CA GLY A 144 -2.86 12.10 -20.46
C GLY A 144 -2.10 11.43 -19.29
N GLU A 145 -2.30 10.11 -19.16
CA GLU A 145 -1.57 9.31 -18.20
C GLU A 145 -0.19 8.96 -18.76
N ILE A 146 0.86 9.33 -18.02
CA ILE A 146 2.24 9.01 -18.34
C ILE A 146 2.66 7.80 -17.51
N ASN A 147 3.14 6.77 -18.19
CA ASN A 147 3.71 5.59 -17.56
C ASN A 147 5.23 5.69 -17.50
N THR A 148 5.81 5.49 -16.31
CA THR A 148 7.26 5.41 -16.14
C THR A 148 7.66 4.06 -15.56
N SER A 149 8.48 3.31 -16.30
CA SER A 149 9.03 2.05 -15.83
C SER A 149 10.12 2.29 -14.78
N ALA A 150 10.03 1.56 -13.68
CA ALA A 150 10.91 1.66 -12.53
C ALA A 150 11.04 0.29 -11.85
N ARG A 151 11.96 0.17 -10.91
CA ARG A 151 12.00 -0.96 -9.98
C ARG A 151 11.62 -0.50 -8.59
N MET A 152 10.75 -1.21 -7.90
CA MET A 152 10.20 -0.84 -6.61
C MET A 152 10.75 -1.73 -5.49
N CYS A 153 11.15 -1.07 -4.40
CA CYS A 153 11.50 -1.69 -3.14
C CYS A 153 10.47 -1.31 -2.07
N ILE A 154 9.94 -2.31 -1.35
CA ILE A 154 9.16 -2.09 -0.13
C ILE A 154 9.78 -2.92 1.00
N TRP A 155 10.06 -2.28 2.13
CA TRP A 155 10.61 -2.96 3.30
C TRP A 155 9.94 -2.46 4.58
N ASN A 156 9.87 -3.34 5.58
CA ASN A 156 9.36 -2.98 6.89
C ASN A 156 10.33 -2.02 7.61
N GLN A 157 9.82 -0.89 8.10
CA GLN A 157 10.55 0.01 8.98
C GLN A 157 10.42 -0.58 10.40
N LYS A 158 11.56 -1.01 10.96
CA LYS A 158 11.62 -1.48 12.35
C LYS A 158 11.54 -0.33 13.33
#